data_AF-A0A9D8R724-F1
#
_entry.id   AF-A0A9D8R724-F1
#
_cell.length_a   1.000
_cell.length_b   1.000
_cell.length_c   1.000
_cell.angle_alpha   90.00
_cell.angle_beta   90.00
_cell.angle_gamma   90.00
#
_symmetry.space_group_name_H-M   'P 1'
#
loop_
_entity.id
_entity.type
_entity.pdbx_description
1 polymer ?
#
loop_
_entity_poly.entity_id
_entity_poly.type
_entity_poly.pdbx_seq_one_letter_code
_entity_poly.pdbx_strand_id
1 'polypeptide(L)'
;MMRKAIVLSAALLALSACSVKDAVQEQTPGNSVFPLERTITLTAHSTVRGIDSKTVRQPDGRVFWSPQETIYVDNCVASSKNEFVSTNTSPSATASFTGVLKDYTEGGTRTDPQYQPLDVIVARFPAQWHYKDVNNYYDDYCGFSGLRYSGDWTTDPSTGKTVPAQFYTDCLIPHVQTAVAGSFDRYLLPSIAISKTPELMFRHYAGGVKFSVTNPDISSVTLKPTNASGDEHLAGSCIFYIDYFSWDVQMSKGWNGGYNVPATSYEVTVEAPKDQTLVPGEYYYMITWPVLLSNGLTLEFRTKDGKKSSRVITKPLEIKRGHFLFINNADAGLDSESETGGDIDDYTFDPII
;
A
#
# COMPACT_ATOMS: atom_id res chain seq x y z
N MET A 1 -48.28 -73.08 33.80
CA MET A 1 -47.92 -73.17 32.37
C MET A 1 -47.73 -71.77 31.84
N MET A 2 -46.50 -71.42 31.44
CA MET A 2 -46.18 -70.18 30.73
C MET A 2 -46.98 -70.10 29.43
N ARG A 3 -47.50 -68.91 29.09
CA ARG A 3 -47.39 -68.29 27.76
C ARG A 3 -47.40 -66.76 27.90
N LYS A 4 -46.34 -66.14 27.38
CA LYS A 4 -46.20 -64.70 27.13
C LYS A 4 -46.89 -64.35 25.82
N ALA A 5 -47.48 -63.16 25.74
CA ALA A 5 -47.45 -62.20 24.60
C ALA A 5 -48.39 -61.03 24.97
N ILE A 6 -47.99 -59.76 25.10
CA ILE A 6 -47.31 -58.78 24.20
C ILE A 6 -48.33 -57.79 23.60
N VAL A 7 -48.17 -56.53 24.05
CA VAL A 7 -48.37 -55.21 23.39
C VAL A 7 -49.81 -54.69 23.23
N LEU A 8 -50.10 -53.47 23.70
CA LEU A 8 -50.20 -52.23 22.89
C LEU A 8 -50.82 -51.05 23.67
N SER A 9 -50.17 -49.89 23.51
CA SER A 9 -50.74 -48.55 23.31
C SER A 9 -51.35 -47.73 24.44
N ALA A 10 -50.60 -46.68 24.77
CA ALA A 10 -50.96 -45.25 24.72
C ALA A 10 -52.33 -44.80 25.24
N ALA A 11 -52.32 -43.94 26.26
CA ALA A 11 -53.27 -42.85 26.38
C ALA A 11 -52.64 -41.66 27.13
N LEU A 12 -52.58 -40.55 26.42
CA LEU A 12 -52.39 -39.18 26.86
C LEU A 12 -53.53 -38.79 27.83
N LEU A 13 -53.27 -38.01 28.88
CA LEU A 13 -54.16 -36.93 29.34
C LEU A 13 -53.44 -36.06 30.38
N ALA A 14 -53.58 -34.76 30.15
CA ALA A 14 -52.89 -33.66 30.82
C ALA A 14 -53.63 -33.14 32.06
N LEU A 15 -52.95 -32.18 32.71
CA LEU A 15 -53.45 -31.09 33.58
C LEU A 15 -53.30 -31.31 35.09
N SER A 16 -52.42 -30.50 35.70
CA SER A 16 -52.90 -29.36 36.50
C SER A 16 -51.76 -28.42 36.83
N ALA A 17 -52.00 -27.14 36.53
CA ALA A 17 -51.16 -26.01 36.82
C ALA A 17 -51.37 -25.50 38.24
N CYS A 18 -50.33 -24.91 38.83
CA CYS A 18 -50.37 -23.70 39.65
C CYS A 18 -48.91 -23.30 39.94
N SER A 19 -48.35 -22.37 39.16
CA SER A 19 -48.37 -20.92 39.39
C SER A 19 -47.35 -20.45 40.43
N VAL A 20 -46.18 -20.05 39.96
CA VAL A 20 -45.45 -18.91 40.55
C VAL A 20 -45.30 -17.89 39.43
N LYS A 21 -46.05 -16.79 39.57
CA LYS A 21 -45.88 -15.57 38.79
C LYS A 21 -44.76 -14.78 39.46
N ASP A 22 -43.60 -14.75 38.84
CA ASP A 22 -42.66 -13.65 39.00
C ASP A 22 -42.31 -13.13 37.62
N ALA A 23 -42.25 -11.80 37.54
CA ALA A 23 -42.28 -11.01 36.32
C ALA A 23 -41.16 -11.40 35.34
N VAL A 24 -41.55 -11.93 34.19
CA VAL A 24 -40.74 -11.85 32.97
C VAL A 24 -40.85 -10.40 32.50
N GLN A 25 -39.81 -9.61 32.74
CA GLN A 25 -39.52 -8.52 31.81
C GLN A 25 -39.29 -9.18 30.45
N GLU A 26 -40.15 -8.88 29.48
CA GLU A 26 -39.80 -9.01 28.06
C GLU A 26 -38.52 -8.20 27.85
N GLN A 27 -37.37 -8.87 27.90
CA GLN A 27 -36.22 -8.38 27.17
C GLN A 27 -36.57 -8.54 25.70
N THR A 28 -36.87 -7.42 25.05
CA THR A 28 -36.76 -7.27 23.61
C THR A 28 -35.45 -7.93 23.17
N PRO A 29 -35.40 -8.75 22.10
CA PRO A 29 -34.15 -9.30 21.61
C PRO A 29 -33.22 -8.14 21.25
N GLY A 30 -32.29 -7.83 22.13
CA GLY A 30 -31.20 -6.93 21.82
C GLY A 30 -30.36 -7.61 20.76
N ASN A 31 -30.47 -7.14 19.52
CA ASN A 31 -29.56 -7.48 18.43
C ASN A 31 -28.15 -6.96 18.76
N SER A 32 -27.47 -7.55 19.74
CA SER A 32 -26.02 -7.43 19.86
C SER A 32 -25.40 -8.46 18.94
N VAL A 33 -25.32 -8.14 17.64
CA VAL A 33 -24.47 -8.85 16.70
C VAL A 33 -23.04 -8.56 17.14
N PHE A 34 -22.43 -9.48 17.87
CA PHE A 34 -20.99 -9.40 18.14
C PHE A 34 -20.25 -9.43 16.80
N PRO A 35 -19.26 -8.55 16.56
CA PRO A 35 -18.47 -8.63 15.35
C PRO A 35 -17.79 -10.01 15.32
N LEU A 36 -18.06 -10.79 14.28
CA LEU A 36 -17.41 -12.09 14.12
C LEU A 36 -15.96 -11.82 13.74
N GLU A 37 -15.03 -12.41 14.50
CA GLU A 37 -13.62 -12.44 14.17
C GLU A 37 -13.30 -13.78 13.48
N ARG A 38 -12.60 -13.73 12.35
CA ARG A 38 -12.15 -14.93 11.64
C ARG A 38 -10.67 -14.84 11.34
N THR A 39 -9.92 -15.85 11.76
CA THR A 39 -8.53 -16.02 11.32
C THR A 39 -8.51 -16.51 9.89
N ILE A 40 -7.80 -15.79 9.01
CA ILE A 40 -7.64 -16.15 7.60
C ILE A 40 -6.14 -16.13 7.27
N THR A 41 -5.74 -17.05 6.41
CA THR A 41 -4.42 -17.06 5.78
C THR A 41 -4.58 -16.67 4.33
N LEU A 42 -3.80 -15.67 3.92
CA LEU A 42 -3.69 -15.19 2.55
C LEU A 42 -2.32 -15.59 2.01
N THR A 43 -2.23 -15.91 0.74
CA THR A 43 -0.98 -16.28 0.08
C THR A 43 -0.64 -15.23 -0.96
N ALA A 44 0.45 -14.51 -0.78
CA ALA A 44 0.96 -13.56 -1.76
C ALA A 44 1.98 -14.23 -2.68
N HIS A 45 1.82 -14.02 -3.98
CA HIS A 45 2.76 -14.48 -5.00
C HIS A 45 3.57 -13.32 -5.54
N SER A 46 4.89 -13.49 -5.63
CA SER A 46 5.78 -12.50 -6.24
C SER A 46 5.61 -12.37 -7.76
N THR A 47 5.00 -13.33 -8.46
CA THR A 47 5.03 -13.33 -9.93
C THR A 47 3.84 -14.02 -10.61
N VAL A 48 3.08 -13.23 -11.38
CA VAL A 48 2.72 -13.63 -12.76
C VAL A 48 2.93 -12.39 -13.64
N ARG A 49 4.06 -12.36 -14.37
CA ARG A 49 4.45 -11.36 -15.39
C ARG A 49 4.63 -9.91 -14.91
N GLY A 50 5.82 -9.62 -14.36
CA GLY A 50 6.47 -8.31 -14.50
C GLY A 50 5.89 -7.14 -13.70
N ILE A 51 5.25 -7.41 -12.55
CA ILE A 51 4.92 -6.39 -11.56
C ILE A 51 5.01 -7.06 -10.21
N ASP A 52 5.77 -6.46 -9.31
CA ASP A 52 6.15 -7.12 -8.08
C ASP A 52 5.65 -6.34 -6.84
N SER A 53 5.99 -6.79 -5.63
CA SER A 53 5.56 -6.22 -4.34
C SER A 53 6.48 -6.65 -3.20
N LYS A 54 7.29 -5.73 -2.67
CA LYS A 54 8.61 -6.12 -2.19
C LYS A 54 9.18 -5.23 -1.09
N THR A 55 9.88 -5.83 -0.13
CA THR A 55 10.68 -5.11 0.89
C THR A 55 12.18 -5.38 0.85
N VAL A 56 12.69 -6.50 0.32
CA VAL A 56 14.15 -6.79 0.34
C VAL A 56 14.67 -7.38 -0.96
N ARG A 57 15.64 -6.68 -1.57
CA ARG A 57 16.35 -7.09 -2.79
C ARG A 57 17.45 -8.10 -2.47
N GLN A 58 17.48 -9.18 -3.24
CA GLN A 58 18.47 -10.24 -3.15
C GLN A 58 19.70 -9.90 -4.03
N PRO A 59 20.89 -10.47 -3.74
CA PRO A 59 22.10 -10.22 -4.52
C PRO A 59 21.98 -10.55 -6.02
N ASP A 60 21.13 -11.51 -6.38
CA ASP A 60 20.88 -11.92 -7.76
C ASP A 60 19.87 -11.02 -8.49
N GLY A 61 19.47 -9.92 -7.86
CA GLY A 61 18.53 -8.96 -8.41
C GLY A 61 17.06 -9.34 -8.27
N ARG A 62 16.74 -10.58 -7.85
CA ARG A 62 15.38 -10.94 -7.41
C ARG A 62 15.08 -10.22 -6.10
N VAL A 63 13.83 -10.18 -5.69
CA VAL A 63 13.45 -9.46 -4.47
C VAL A 63 12.34 -10.28 -3.83
N PHE A 64 12.42 -10.44 -2.51
CA PHE A 64 11.63 -11.41 -1.74
C PHE A 64 10.81 -10.72 -0.66
N TRP A 65 9.76 -11.40 -0.21
CA TRP A 65 9.02 -11.05 0.99
C TRP A 65 9.88 -11.31 2.22
N SER A 66 9.94 -10.34 3.13
CA SER A 66 10.69 -10.45 4.36
C SER A 66 9.91 -11.23 5.42
N PRO A 67 10.59 -11.97 6.31
CA PRO A 67 9.97 -12.46 7.53
C PRO A 67 9.32 -11.31 8.31
N GLN A 68 8.17 -11.59 8.93
CA GLN A 68 7.41 -10.63 9.76
C GLN A 68 6.92 -9.38 9.01
N GLU A 69 6.93 -9.41 7.68
CA GLU A 69 6.36 -8.34 6.88
C GLU A 69 4.86 -8.23 7.13
N THR A 70 4.34 -7.01 7.11
CA THR A 70 2.95 -6.73 7.44
C THR A 70 2.22 -6.20 6.23
N ILE A 71 0.97 -6.62 6.04
CA ILE A 71 0.02 -6.04 5.09
C ILE A 71 -1.26 -5.64 5.84
N TYR A 72 -1.93 -4.60 5.36
CA TYR A 72 -3.27 -4.27 5.79
C TYR A 72 -4.28 -4.83 4.81
N VAL A 73 -5.29 -5.50 5.34
CA VAL A 73 -6.37 -6.11 4.59
C VAL A 73 -7.69 -5.43 4.96
N ASP A 74 -8.36 -4.87 3.96
CA ASP A 74 -9.72 -4.37 4.10
C ASP A 74 -10.69 -5.35 3.42
N ASN A 75 -11.82 -5.61 4.08
CA ASN A 75 -12.95 -6.38 3.55
C ASN A 75 -14.04 -5.45 2.97
N CYS A 76 -13.70 -4.18 2.73
CA CYS A 76 -14.55 -3.16 2.11
C CYS A 76 -15.85 -2.80 2.86
N VAL A 77 -16.08 -3.31 4.07
CA VAL A 77 -17.37 -3.18 4.79
C VAL A 77 -17.24 -2.39 6.10
N ALA A 78 -16.02 -2.25 6.61
CA ALA A 78 -15.68 -1.34 7.67
C ALA A 78 -14.28 -0.78 7.43
N SER A 79 -13.98 0.41 7.98
CA SER A 79 -12.65 1.02 8.02
C SER A 79 -11.65 0.26 8.92
N SER A 80 -11.90 -1.04 9.16
CA SER A 80 -11.08 -1.94 9.94
C SER A 80 -9.76 -2.19 9.20
N LYS A 81 -8.69 -1.55 9.65
CA LYS A 81 -7.32 -1.89 9.23
C LYS A 81 -6.98 -3.26 9.85
N ASN A 82 -7.28 -4.34 9.14
CA ASN A 82 -6.93 -5.68 9.63
C ASN A 82 -5.48 -5.95 9.30
N GLU A 83 -4.66 -6.12 10.33
CA GLU A 83 -3.24 -6.39 10.20
C GLU A 83 -2.99 -7.88 9.96
N PHE A 84 -2.21 -8.19 8.94
CA PHE A 84 -1.78 -9.54 8.62
C PHE A 84 -0.27 -9.57 8.55
N VAL A 85 0.32 -10.56 9.21
CA VAL A 85 1.78 -10.70 9.32
C VAL A 85 2.23 -11.93 8.56
N SER A 86 3.33 -11.78 7.83
CA SER A 86 3.95 -12.85 7.08
C SER A 86 4.52 -13.91 8.01
N THR A 87 4.26 -15.17 7.67
CA THR A 87 4.63 -16.36 8.45
C THR A 87 5.92 -17.03 7.96
N ASN A 88 6.54 -16.50 6.89
CA ASN A 88 7.81 -17.01 6.41
C ASN A 88 8.93 -16.78 7.44
N THR A 89 9.78 -17.79 7.61
CA THR A 89 10.94 -17.73 8.52
C THR A 89 12.20 -17.21 7.84
N SER A 90 12.18 -17.10 6.51
CA SER A 90 13.28 -16.59 5.68
C SER A 90 12.72 -15.84 4.47
N PRO A 91 13.50 -14.93 3.84
CA PRO A 91 13.11 -14.28 2.60
C PRO A 91 12.62 -15.29 1.55
N SER A 92 11.45 -15.04 0.94
CA SER A 92 10.83 -15.96 -0.03
C SER A 92 10.09 -15.23 -1.16
N ALA A 93 10.01 -15.86 -2.34
CA ALA A 93 9.20 -15.40 -3.47
C ALA A 93 7.68 -15.56 -3.24
N THR A 94 7.29 -16.39 -2.28
CA THR A 94 5.90 -16.53 -1.83
C THR A 94 5.84 -16.33 -0.33
N ALA A 95 4.78 -15.68 0.14
CA ALA A 95 4.57 -15.42 1.56
C ALA A 95 3.13 -15.71 1.96
N SER A 96 2.97 -16.43 3.06
CA SER A 96 1.66 -16.63 3.68
C SER A 96 1.49 -15.61 4.80
N PHE A 97 0.46 -14.79 4.69
CA PHE A 97 0.08 -13.77 5.64
C PHE A 97 -1.08 -14.27 6.49
N THR A 98 -0.95 -14.25 7.81
CA THR A 98 -2.02 -14.64 8.72
C THR A 98 -2.43 -13.45 9.57
N GLY A 99 -3.73 -13.25 9.71
CA GLY A 99 -4.33 -12.16 10.46
C GLY A 99 -5.78 -12.46 10.79
N VAL A 100 -6.41 -11.54 11.51
CA VAL A 100 -7.81 -11.62 11.92
C VAL A 100 -8.61 -10.61 11.12
N LEU A 101 -9.56 -11.08 10.32
CA LEU A 101 -10.60 -10.19 9.77
C LEU A 101 -11.61 -9.91 10.88
N LYS A 102 -11.72 -8.63 11.23
CA LYS A 102 -12.76 -8.10 12.11
C LYS A 102 -13.96 -7.66 11.27
N ASP A 103 -15.11 -7.55 11.93
CA ASP A 103 -16.36 -7.06 11.32
C ASP A 103 -16.78 -7.84 10.05
N TYR A 104 -16.42 -9.13 10.00
CA TYR A 104 -16.86 -10.04 8.93
C TYR A 104 -18.26 -10.55 9.24
N THR A 105 -19.15 -10.62 8.24
CA THR A 105 -20.48 -11.25 8.41
C THR A 105 -20.54 -12.53 7.57
N GLU A 106 -20.41 -13.68 8.21
CA GLU A 106 -20.50 -14.96 7.51
C GLU A 106 -21.98 -15.26 7.20
N GLY A 107 -22.40 -15.15 5.94
CA GLY A 107 -23.73 -15.60 5.48
C GLY A 107 -24.96 -14.92 6.10
N GLY A 108 -24.83 -13.71 6.69
CA GLY A 108 -25.90 -13.09 7.48
C GLY A 108 -26.38 -11.75 6.93
N THR A 109 -27.68 -11.69 6.61
CA THR A 109 -28.46 -10.49 6.34
C THR A 109 -28.31 -9.47 7.47
N ARG A 110 -27.37 -8.53 7.33
CA ARG A 110 -27.50 -7.25 8.02
C ARG A 110 -28.81 -6.62 7.52
N THR A 111 -29.76 -6.36 8.42
CA THR A 111 -31.07 -5.76 8.07
C THR A 111 -30.93 -4.32 7.57
N ASP A 112 -29.73 -3.75 7.64
CA ASP A 112 -29.36 -2.56 6.90
C ASP A 112 -28.84 -2.98 5.51
N PRO A 113 -29.62 -2.80 4.44
CA PRO A 113 -29.25 -3.20 3.08
C PRO A 113 -28.00 -2.48 2.55
N GLN A 114 -27.46 -1.48 3.27
CA GLN A 114 -26.29 -0.73 2.86
C GLN A 114 -24.94 -1.42 3.14
N TYR A 115 -24.88 -2.49 3.95
CA TYR A 115 -23.58 -3.06 4.36
C TYR A 115 -23.59 -4.60 4.40
N GLN A 116 -23.47 -5.22 3.22
CA GLN A 116 -23.22 -6.66 3.09
C GLN A 116 -21.72 -6.92 2.88
N PRO A 117 -21.13 -7.96 3.51
CA PRO A 117 -19.73 -8.32 3.34
C PRO A 117 -19.40 -8.58 1.87
N LEU A 118 -18.35 -7.91 1.41
CA LEU A 118 -17.83 -8.06 0.07
C LEU A 118 -16.85 -9.23 0.05
N ASP A 119 -16.96 -10.08 -0.98
CA ASP A 119 -16.06 -11.22 -1.21
C ASP A 119 -14.69 -10.77 -1.76
N VAL A 120 -14.27 -9.54 -1.45
CA VAL A 120 -13.12 -8.86 -2.05
C VAL A 120 -12.15 -8.49 -0.95
N ILE A 121 -10.89 -8.86 -1.18
CA ILE A 121 -9.75 -8.56 -0.33
C ILE A 121 -8.97 -7.46 -1.02
N VAL A 122 -8.89 -6.30 -0.37
CA VAL A 122 -7.93 -5.25 -0.74
C VAL A 122 -6.77 -5.32 0.24
N ALA A 123 -5.60 -5.72 -0.24
CA ALA A 123 -4.39 -5.78 0.56
C ALA A 123 -3.39 -4.69 0.13
N ARG A 124 -2.74 -4.06 1.10
CA ARG A 124 -1.79 -2.97 0.86
C ARG A 124 -0.67 -2.97 1.89
N PHE A 125 0.47 -2.39 1.53
CA PHE A 125 1.54 -2.17 2.50
C PHE A 125 1.14 -1.12 3.54
N PRO A 126 1.52 -1.33 4.81
CA PRO A 126 1.18 -0.40 5.87
C PRO A 126 1.86 0.93 5.64
N ALA A 127 1.17 2.00 6.04
CA ALA A 127 1.79 3.30 6.12
C ALA A 127 2.71 3.40 7.34
N GLN A 128 3.89 3.99 7.20
CA GLN A 128 4.65 4.49 8.34
C GLN A 128 4.20 5.91 8.67
N TRP A 129 3.74 6.06 9.91
CA TRP A 129 3.38 7.33 10.51
C TRP A 129 4.65 7.89 11.16
N HIS A 130 5.32 8.84 10.51
CA HIS A 130 6.33 9.63 11.19
C HIS A 130 5.61 10.76 11.93
N TYR A 131 5.20 10.49 13.17
CA TYR A 131 4.65 11.52 14.03
C TYR A 131 5.78 12.43 14.50
N LYS A 132 5.81 13.68 14.03
CA LYS A 132 6.62 14.74 14.61
C LYS A 132 5.66 15.79 15.18
N ASP A 133 5.45 15.75 16.50
CA ASP A 133 4.71 16.75 17.29
C ASP A 133 5.22 18.18 16.96
N VAL A 134 4.45 19.28 17.02
CA VAL A 134 3.72 19.76 18.21
C VAL A 134 2.46 20.60 17.90
N ASN A 135 2.00 20.69 16.64
CA ASN A 135 0.86 21.53 16.29
C ASN A 135 0.00 20.92 15.17
N ASN A 136 -0.77 19.86 15.49
CA ASN A 136 -1.92 19.41 14.70
C ASN A 136 -1.75 19.47 13.16
N TYR A 137 -0.66 18.93 12.64
CA TYR A 137 -0.46 18.85 11.20
C TYR A 137 0.26 17.57 10.81
N TYR A 138 -0.28 16.96 9.76
CA TYR A 138 0.00 15.62 9.27
C TYR A 138 1.16 15.73 8.25
N ASP A 139 2.40 15.93 8.70
CA ASP A 139 3.48 16.34 7.78
C ASP A 139 4.22 15.20 7.04
N ASP A 140 4.39 14.00 7.61
CA ASP A 140 5.17 12.94 6.94
C ASP A 140 4.54 11.54 7.09
N TYR A 141 3.81 11.10 6.06
CA TYR A 141 3.36 9.72 5.89
C TYR A 141 4.06 9.06 4.71
N CYS A 142 4.47 7.81 4.85
CA CYS A 142 4.70 6.96 3.68
C CYS A 142 3.59 5.92 3.64
N GLY A 143 2.91 5.73 2.51
CA GLY A 143 1.94 4.63 2.33
C GLY A 143 0.48 5.01 2.50
N PHE A 144 -0.38 4.00 2.63
CA PHE A 144 -1.82 4.14 2.43
C PHE A 144 -2.66 4.53 3.67
N SER A 145 -3.65 5.42 3.47
CA SER A 145 -4.72 5.69 4.45
C SER A 145 -5.73 4.54 4.53
N GLY A 146 -6.84 4.67 5.28
CA GLY A 146 -7.90 3.65 5.32
C GLY A 146 -8.69 3.58 4.00
N LEU A 147 -9.26 2.42 3.66
CA LEU A 147 -10.15 2.33 2.50
C LEU A 147 -11.47 3.07 2.80
N ARG A 148 -11.89 3.95 1.90
CA ARG A 148 -13.14 4.73 1.98
C ARG A 148 -13.97 4.47 0.73
N TYR A 149 -15.26 4.77 0.81
CA TYR A 149 -16.19 4.65 -0.32
C TYR A 149 -16.47 6.03 -0.91
N SER A 150 -16.53 6.13 -2.24
CA SER A 150 -16.92 7.33 -2.97
C SER A 150 -18.00 7.00 -4.00
N GLY A 151 -18.94 7.93 -4.18
CA GLY A 151 -19.96 7.85 -5.23
C GLY A 151 -21.22 7.09 -4.83
N ASP A 152 -21.99 6.74 -5.87
CA ASP A 152 -23.29 6.09 -5.73
C ASP A 152 -23.16 4.62 -5.34
N TRP A 153 -24.14 4.16 -4.58
CA TRP A 153 -24.36 2.74 -4.34
C TRP A 153 -25.09 2.14 -5.54
N THR A 154 -24.71 0.94 -5.91
CA THR A 154 -25.22 0.23 -7.09
C THR A 154 -25.52 -1.22 -6.74
N THR A 155 -26.32 -1.90 -7.55
CA THR A 155 -26.64 -3.32 -7.35
C THR A 155 -25.69 -4.16 -8.20
N ASP A 156 -24.91 -5.01 -7.55
CA ASP A 156 -24.10 -6.02 -8.23
C ASP A 156 -25.04 -7.02 -8.93
N PRO A 157 -25.04 -7.09 -10.28
CA PRO A 157 -25.97 -7.94 -11.02
C PRO A 157 -25.71 -9.44 -10.78
N SER A 158 -24.52 -9.82 -10.31
CA SER A 158 -24.15 -11.22 -10.08
C SER A 158 -24.61 -11.75 -8.71
N THR A 159 -24.70 -10.86 -7.72
CA THR A 159 -25.05 -11.23 -6.34
C THR A 159 -26.39 -10.64 -5.88
N GLY A 160 -26.92 -9.65 -6.60
CA GLY A 160 -28.09 -8.86 -6.20
C GLY A 160 -27.82 -7.94 -5.00
N LYS A 161 -26.58 -7.84 -4.54
CA LYS A 161 -26.20 -7.04 -3.37
C LYS A 161 -26.00 -5.58 -3.74
N THR A 162 -26.35 -4.67 -2.84
CA THR A 162 -25.99 -3.25 -2.94
C THR A 162 -24.54 -3.07 -2.49
N VAL A 163 -23.73 -2.48 -3.36
CA VAL A 163 -22.28 -2.30 -3.21
C VAL A 163 -21.91 -0.87 -3.60
N PRO A 164 -20.84 -0.28 -3.05
CA PRO A 164 -20.36 1.01 -3.54
C PRO A 164 -19.77 0.81 -4.94
N ALA A 165 -20.04 1.74 -5.86
CA ALA A 165 -19.48 1.67 -7.20
C ALA A 165 -17.94 1.80 -7.20
N GLN A 166 -17.38 2.52 -6.23
CA GLN A 166 -15.97 2.82 -6.15
C GLN A 166 -15.47 2.92 -4.71
N PHE A 167 -14.25 2.45 -4.48
CA PHE A 167 -13.49 2.70 -3.25
C PHE A 167 -12.34 3.63 -3.55
N TYR A 168 -11.82 4.26 -2.51
CA TYR A 168 -10.57 5.00 -2.62
C TYR A 168 -9.72 4.91 -1.36
N THR A 169 -8.42 5.04 -1.55
CA THR A 169 -7.42 5.16 -0.47
C THR A 169 -6.42 6.25 -0.86
N ASP A 170 -5.97 7.04 0.11
CA ASP A 170 -4.84 7.95 -0.13
C ASP A 170 -3.54 7.18 -0.01
N CYS A 171 -2.50 7.68 -0.65
CA CYS A 171 -1.12 7.32 -0.42
C CYS A 171 -0.24 8.56 -0.48
N LEU A 172 0.82 8.59 0.34
CA LEU A 172 1.86 9.61 0.27
C LEU A 172 3.19 8.97 -0.09
N ILE A 173 3.89 9.55 -1.07
CA ILE A 173 5.34 9.37 -1.26
C ILE A 173 6.00 10.62 -0.69
N PRO A 174 6.91 10.52 0.28
CA PRO A 174 7.59 11.67 0.84
C PRO A 174 8.59 12.23 -0.17
N HIS A 175 8.75 13.56 -0.13
CA HIS A 175 9.72 14.26 -0.96
C HIS A 175 11.15 14.20 -0.38
N VAL A 176 11.32 13.78 0.87
CA VAL A 176 12.61 13.45 1.48
C VAL A 176 12.60 11.97 1.86
N GLN A 177 13.62 11.24 1.44
CA GLN A 177 13.72 9.78 1.55
C GLN A 177 15.06 9.42 2.17
N THR A 178 15.06 8.43 3.06
CA THR A 178 16.31 7.95 3.66
C THR A 178 17.01 7.00 2.69
N ALA A 179 18.30 7.23 2.46
CA ALA A 179 19.12 6.35 1.64
C ALA A 179 19.33 4.98 2.30
N VAL A 180 19.10 3.91 1.54
CA VAL A 180 19.40 2.53 1.94
C VAL A 180 20.30 1.91 0.87
N ALA A 181 21.51 1.51 1.23
CA ALA A 181 22.43 0.90 0.25
C ALA A 181 21.82 -0.37 -0.36
N GLY A 182 21.82 -0.44 -1.69
CA GLY A 182 21.23 -1.52 -2.48
C GLY A 182 19.70 -1.56 -2.52
N SER A 183 19.00 -0.61 -1.88
CA SER A 183 17.53 -0.63 -1.76
C SER A 183 16.91 0.76 -1.51
N PHE A 184 15.64 0.78 -1.10
CA PHE A 184 14.91 1.96 -0.66
C PHE A 184 14.39 1.73 0.76
N ASP A 185 13.98 2.81 1.44
CA ASP A 185 13.36 2.68 2.76
C ASP A 185 12.10 1.79 2.71
N ARG A 186 11.83 1.08 3.80
CA ARG A 186 10.65 0.22 3.89
C ARG A 186 9.40 1.07 3.70
N TYR A 187 8.39 0.49 3.07
CA TYR A 187 7.07 1.12 2.81
C TYR A 187 7.07 2.28 1.81
N LEU A 188 8.22 2.60 1.20
CA LEU A 188 8.32 3.71 0.25
C LEU A 188 7.70 3.40 -1.12
N LEU A 189 7.50 2.11 -1.42
CA LEU A 189 6.99 1.63 -2.70
C LEU A 189 5.50 1.22 -2.61
N PRO A 190 4.54 2.10 -2.97
CA PRO A 190 3.13 1.82 -2.82
C PRO A 190 2.66 0.69 -3.72
N SER A 191 2.01 -0.30 -3.10
CA SER A 191 1.48 -1.47 -3.79
C SER A 191 0.11 -1.88 -3.27
N ILE A 192 -0.77 -2.30 -4.18
CA ILE A 192 -2.14 -2.77 -3.88
C ILE A 192 -2.35 -4.13 -4.54
N ALA A 193 -2.93 -5.07 -3.81
CA ALA A 193 -3.51 -6.29 -4.34
C ALA A 193 -5.03 -6.27 -4.17
N ILE A 194 -5.75 -6.73 -5.18
CA ILE A 194 -7.20 -6.92 -5.15
C ILE A 194 -7.46 -8.37 -5.53
N SER A 195 -8.21 -9.10 -4.71
CA SER A 195 -8.51 -10.51 -4.97
C SER A 195 -9.89 -10.90 -4.47
N LYS A 196 -10.48 -11.91 -5.12
CA LYS A 196 -11.67 -12.64 -4.64
C LYS A 196 -11.33 -13.98 -4.00
N THR A 197 -10.03 -14.27 -3.89
CA THR A 197 -9.50 -15.52 -3.35
C THR A 197 -8.44 -15.21 -2.31
N PRO A 198 -8.02 -16.19 -1.50
CA PRO A 198 -6.88 -16.01 -0.61
C PRO A 198 -5.56 -15.71 -1.32
N GLU A 199 -5.50 -15.85 -2.65
CA GLU A 199 -4.30 -15.58 -3.45
C GLU A 199 -4.19 -14.08 -3.77
N LEU A 200 -3.10 -13.45 -3.37
CA LEU A 200 -2.82 -12.03 -3.56
C LEU A 200 -1.77 -11.81 -4.65
N MET A 201 -2.09 -10.90 -5.56
CA MET A 201 -1.18 -10.38 -6.57
C MET A 201 -1.14 -8.86 -6.45
N PHE A 202 -0.03 -8.35 -5.95
CA PHE A 202 0.16 -6.92 -5.76
C PHE A 202 0.66 -6.27 -7.04
N ARG A 203 0.30 -5.00 -7.21
CA ARG A 203 0.80 -4.14 -8.28
C ARG A 203 1.47 -2.93 -7.66
N HIS A 204 2.68 -2.62 -8.12
CA HIS A 204 3.36 -1.36 -7.80
C HIS A 204 2.76 -0.20 -8.59
N TYR A 205 2.58 0.94 -7.93
CA TYR A 205 2.04 2.15 -8.55
C TYR A 205 3.04 3.31 -8.65
N ALA A 206 4.25 3.11 -8.13
CA ALA A 206 5.37 4.05 -8.26
C ALA A 206 6.40 3.59 -9.29
N GLY A 207 7.30 4.49 -9.64
CA GLY A 207 8.54 4.23 -10.37
C GLY A 207 9.69 4.96 -9.67
N GLY A 208 10.73 5.30 -10.42
CA GLY A 208 11.73 6.21 -9.89
C GLY A 208 13.07 6.22 -10.62
N VAL A 209 14.12 6.55 -9.86
CA VAL A 209 15.51 6.54 -10.32
C VAL A 209 16.35 5.65 -9.41
N LYS A 210 17.14 4.77 -10.00
CA LYS A 210 18.22 4.00 -9.36
C LYS A 210 19.54 4.62 -9.77
N PHE A 211 20.34 5.03 -8.81
CA PHE A 211 21.60 5.73 -9.06
C PHE A 211 22.72 5.25 -8.16
N SER A 212 23.96 5.47 -8.59
CA SER A 212 25.17 5.37 -7.74
C SER A 212 25.96 6.66 -7.82
N VAL A 213 26.87 6.88 -6.87
CA VAL A 213 27.78 8.04 -6.83
C VAL A 213 29.23 7.58 -6.77
N THR A 214 30.15 8.48 -7.12
CA THR A 214 31.60 8.27 -7.14
C THR A 214 32.31 9.11 -6.09
N ASN A 215 31.78 10.29 -5.75
CA ASN A 215 32.32 11.19 -4.75
C ASN A 215 31.90 10.74 -3.33
N PRO A 216 32.86 10.42 -2.43
CA PRO A 216 32.56 9.98 -1.06
C PRO A 216 31.96 11.05 -0.16
N ASP A 217 31.98 12.33 -0.57
CA ASP A 217 31.49 13.45 0.22
C ASP A 217 30.00 13.75 -0.01
N ILE A 218 29.33 13.08 -0.96
CA ILE A 218 27.91 13.30 -1.25
C ILE A 218 27.04 12.89 -0.05
N SER A 219 26.30 13.85 0.48
CA SER A 219 25.37 13.69 1.60
C SER A 219 23.92 13.53 1.15
N SER A 220 23.54 14.09 0.00
CA SER A 220 22.19 13.92 -0.56
C SER A 220 22.19 14.09 -2.07
N VAL A 221 21.17 13.52 -2.72
CA VAL A 221 20.88 13.73 -4.14
C VAL A 221 19.40 14.07 -4.30
N THR A 222 19.11 15.14 -5.03
CA THR A 222 17.77 15.64 -5.31
C THR A 222 17.45 15.49 -6.79
N LEU A 223 16.35 14.81 -7.09
CA LEU A 223 15.74 14.74 -8.41
C LEU A 223 14.67 15.81 -8.54
N LYS A 224 14.68 16.53 -9.66
CA LYS A 224 13.64 17.50 -10.04
C LYS A 224 13.47 17.59 -11.56
N PRO A 225 12.30 17.97 -12.10
CA PRO A 225 12.17 18.36 -13.49
C PRO A 225 13.14 19.51 -13.80
N THR A 226 13.78 19.49 -14.97
CA THR A 226 14.70 20.57 -15.37
C THR A 226 13.99 21.92 -15.46
N ASN A 227 12.75 21.90 -15.95
CA ASN A 227 11.83 23.04 -15.94
C ASN A 227 10.44 22.52 -15.57
N ALA A 228 10.09 22.65 -14.29
CA ALA A 228 8.82 22.13 -13.77
C ALA A 228 7.62 22.85 -14.40
N SER A 229 6.65 22.07 -14.86
CA SER A 229 5.40 22.58 -15.41
C SER A 229 4.23 21.63 -15.15
N GLY A 230 3.03 22.18 -14.95
CA GLY A 230 1.80 21.40 -14.83
C GLY A 230 1.86 20.26 -13.81
N ASP A 231 1.52 19.05 -14.25
CA ASP A 231 1.34 17.83 -13.44
C ASP A 231 2.64 17.01 -13.22
N GLU A 232 3.80 17.66 -13.33
CA GLU A 232 5.13 17.04 -13.19
C GLU A 232 5.54 16.73 -11.74
N HIS A 233 4.57 16.56 -10.84
CA HIS A 233 4.80 16.23 -9.45
C HIS A 233 5.41 14.83 -9.30
N LEU A 234 6.55 14.77 -8.60
CA LEU A 234 7.31 13.56 -8.31
C LEU A 234 6.87 12.88 -7.01
N ALA A 235 6.46 13.66 -6.02
CA ALA A 235 6.10 13.18 -4.70
C ALA A 235 4.90 13.96 -4.14
N GLY A 236 4.43 13.55 -2.96
CA GLY A 236 3.25 14.11 -2.32
C GLY A 236 2.02 13.21 -2.48
N SER A 237 0.85 13.76 -2.15
CA SER A 237 -0.37 12.98 -2.02
C SER A 237 -0.91 12.45 -3.35
N CYS A 238 -1.44 11.23 -3.31
CA CYS A 238 -2.13 10.59 -4.41
C CYS A 238 -3.34 9.80 -3.92
N ILE A 239 -4.45 9.85 -4.65
CA ILE A 239 -5.60 8.99 -4.41
C ILE A 239 -5.61 7.82 -5.39
N PHE A 240 -5.88 6.64 -4.86
CA PHE A 240 -6.13 5.42 -5.61
C PHE A 240 -7.60 5.12 -5.58
N TYR A 241 -8.25 5.19 -6.73
CA TYR A 241 -9.64 4.79 -6.91
C TYR A 241 -9.69 3.35 -7.40
N ILE A 242 -10.48 2.52 -6.74
CA ILE A 242 -10.67 1.11 -7.07
C ILE A 242 -12.10 0.96 -7.56
N ASP A 243 -12.26 0.66 -8.85
CA ASP A 243 -13.57 0.37 -9.43
C ASP A 243 -14.03 -1.02 -8.98
N TYR A 244 -15.24 -1.12 -8.42
CA TYR A 244 -15.75 -2.39 -7.91
C TYR A 244 -16.04 -3.40 -9.03
N PHE A 245 -16.42 -2.97 -10.24
CA PHE A 245 -16.81 -3.89 -11.29
C PHE A 245 -15.63 -4.32 -12.16
N SER A 246 -14.75 -3.39 -12.53
CA SER A 246 -13.59 -3.69 -13.36
C SER A 246 -12.38 -4.15 -12.56
N TRP A 247 -12.34 -3.86 -11.26
CA TRP A 247 -11.17 -4.07 -10.39
C TRP A 247 -9.93 -3.30 -10.87
N ASP A 248 -10.14 -2.28 -11.70
CA ASP A 248 -9.09 -1.37 -12.10
C ASP A 248 -8.80 -0.40 -10.98
N VAL A 249 -7.51 -0.10 -10.84
CA VAL A 249 -7.03 0.92 -9.92
C VAL A 249 -6.58 2.11 -10.74
N GLN A 250 -7.28 3.22 -10.57
CA GLN A 250 -6.96 4.51 -11.15
C GLN A 250 -6.23 5.37 -10.14
N MET A 251 -5.26 6.14 -10.61
CA MET A 251 -4.40 6.96 -9.76
C MET A 251 -4.62 8.43 -10.10
N SER A 252 -4.89 9.25 -9.08
CA SER A 252 -5.06 10.70 -9.21
C SER A 252 -4.05 11.43 -8.33
N LYS A 253 -3.04 12.04 -8.95
CA LYS A 253 -2.00 12.82 -8.29
C LYS A 253 -2.53 14.23 -7.95
N GLY A 254 -2.06 14.82 -6.86
CA GLY A 254 -2.35 16.23 -6.55
C GLY A 254 -3.78 16.53 -6.11
N TRP A 255 -4.56 15.51 -5.77
CA TRP A 255 -5.86 15.72 -5.17
C TRP A 255 -5.71 16.22 -3.73
N ASN A 256 -6.11 17.48 -3.49
CA ASN A 256 -6.03 18.12 -2.19
C ASN A 256 -7.34 18.03 -1.38
N GLY A 257 -8.33 17.23 -1.84
CA GLY A 257 -9.52 16.78 -1.09
C GLY A 257 -10.34 17.76 -0.25
N GLY A 258 -10.10 19.07 -0.30
CA GLY A 258 -10.58 20.01 0.71
C GLY A 258 -10.00 19.80 2.12
N TYR A 259 -9.03 18.88 2.28
CA TYR A 259 -8.34 18.62 3.54
C TYR A 259 -6.88 19.06 3.39
N ASN A 260 -6.23 19.41 4.50
CA ASN A 260 -4.81 19.73 4.57
C ASN A 260 -3.97 18.46 4.31
N VAL A 261 -3.90 17.99 3.05
CA VAL A 261 -3.07 16.85 2.64
C VAL A 261 -1.69 17.39 2.25
N PRO A 262 -0.58 16.69 2.56
CA PRO A 262 0.77 17.17 2.21
C PRO A 262 0.86 17.55 0.74
N ALA A 263 1.37 18.76 0.50
CA ALA A 263 1.48 19.35 -0.82
C ALA A 263 2.24 18.42 -1.79
N THR A 264 1.86 18.45 -3.06
CA THR A 264 2.65 17.81 -4.10
C THR A 264 4.01 18.49 -4.23
N SER A 265 5.03 17.68 -4.46
CA SER A 265 6.40 18.15 -4.65
C SER A 265 6.86 17.83 -6.07
N TYR A 266 7.51 18.82 -6.69
CA TYR A 266 8.25 18.61 -7.93
C TYR A 266 9.62 18.00 -7.68
N GLU A 267 10.02 17.79 -6.43
CA GLU A 267 11.34 17.30 -6.06
C GLU A 267 11.26 16.08 -5.17
N VAL A 268 12.24 15.19 -5.31
CA VAL A 268 12.51 14.08 -4.38
C VAL A 268 13.99 14.10 -4.01
N THR A 269 14.28 14.13 -2.72
CA THR A 269 15.64 14.09 -2.18
C THR A 269 15.88 12.78 -1.46
N VAL A 270 16.96 12.09 -1.80
CA VAL A 270 17.49 10.96 -1.02
C VAL A 270 18.64 11.48 -0.18
N GLU A 271 18.50 11.39 1.14
CA GLU A 271 19.50 11.83 2.12
C GLU A 271 20.21 10.63 2.74
N ALA A 272 21.54 10.70 2.84
CA ALA A 272 22.30 9.76 3.65
C ALA A 272 21.81 9.83 5.11
N PRO A 273 21.84 8.72 5.87
CA PRO A 273 21.53 8.75 7.29
C PRO A 273 22.36 9.82 8.01
N LYS A 274 21.79 10.39 9.07
CA LYS A 274 22.34 11.58 9.77
C LYS A 274 23.87 11.51 9.96
N ASP A 275 24.53 12.59 9.56
CA ASP A 275 25.99 12.82 9.64
C ASP A 275 26.86 11.87 8.77
N GLN A 276 26.24 11.04 7.92
CA GLN A 276 26.90 10.13 6.98
C GLN A 276 26.90 10.69 5.55
N THR A 277 27.56 9.97 4.66
CA THR A 277 27.56 10.20 3.21
C THR A 277 27.14 8.93 2.49
N LEU A 278 26.79 9.06 1.21
CA LEU A 278 26.52 7.92 0.35
C LEU A 278 27.83 7.18 0.08
N VAL A 279 27.80 5.86 0.23
CA VAL A 279 28.94 4.99 -0.10
C VAL A 279 29.16 4.96 -1.61
N PRO A 280 30.35 5.32 -2.12
CA PRO A 280 30.63 5.27 -3.56
C PRO A 280 30.46 3.86 -4.14
N GLY A 281 29.91 3.79 -5.36
CA GLY A 281 29.66 2.54 -6.07
C GLY A 281 28.43 1.74 -5.59
N GLU A 282 27.86 2.06 -4.43
CA GLU A 282 26.59 1.49 -3.98
C GLU A 282 25.40 2.11 -4.72
N TYR A 283 24.34 1.32 -4.88
CA TYR A 283 23.11 1.79 -5.52
C TYR A 283 22.09 2.28 -4.50
N TYR A 284 21.45 3.40 -4.83
CA TYR A 284 20.37 4.02 -4.07
C TYR A 284 19.18 4.26 -4.99
N TYR A 285 18.01 4.46 -4.38
CA TYR A 285 16.74 4.52 -5.08
C TYR A 285 15.94 5.74 -4.63
N MET A 286 15.47 6.52 -5.60
CA MET A 286 14.48 7.59 -5.42
C MET A 286 13.14 7.08 -5.90
N ILE A 287 12.15 6.99 -5.02
CA ILE A 287 10.81 6.56 -5.40
C ILE A 287 9.98 7.78 -5.77
N THR A 288 9.28 7.72 -6.90
CA THR A 288 8.43 8.82 -7.38
C THR A 288 7.10 8.30 -7.90
N TRP A 289 6.11 9.19 -7.98
CA TRP A 289 4.96 8.94 -8.83
C TRP A 289 5.41 8.85 -10.31
N PRO A 290 4.74 8.00 -11.12
CA PRO A 290 4.94 7.99 -12.56
C PRO A 290 4.63 9.36 -13.16
N VAL A 291 5.50 9.81 -14.06
CA VAL A 291 5.42 11.15 -14.63
C VAL A 291 6.17 11.24 -15.95
N LEU A 292 5.62 12.02 -16.89
CA LEU A 292 6.34 12.48 -18.06
C LEU A 292 6.99 13.82 -17.72
N LEU A 293 8.32 13.89 -17.76
CA LEU A 293 9.11 15.09 -17.57
C LEU A 293 9.41 15.69 -18.94
N SER A 294 8.66 16.73 -19.30
CA SER A 294 8.60 17.30 -20.65
C SER A 294 9.91 17.92 -21.08
N ASN A 295 10.67 18.46 -20.13
CA ASN A 295 11.98 19.08 -20.34
C ASN A 295 13.13 18.23 -19.80
N GLY A 296 12.85 16.95 -19.52
CA GLY A 296 13.77 16.04 -18.85
C GLY A 296 13.95 16.34 -17.35
N LEU A 297 15.04 15.86 -16.78
CA LEU A 297 15.30 15.89 -15.34
C LEU A 297 16.65 16.48 -14.99
N THR A 298 16.75 16.97 -13.76
CA THR A 298 17.98 17.41 -13.11
C THR A 298 18.22 16.58 -11.86
N LEU A 299 19.45 16.10 -11.70
CA LEU A 299 19.98 15.56 -10.45
C LEU A 299 20.91 16.59 -9.83
N GLU A 300 20.54 17.11 -8.66
CA GLU A 300 21.38 17.98 -7.83
C GLU A 300 22.04 17.14 -6.74
N PHE A 301 23.36 17.20 -6.64
CA PHE A 301 24.17 16.53 -5.64
C PHE A 301 24.61 17.55 -4.60
N ARG A 302 24.53 17.18 -3.31
CA ARG A 302 25.00 18.01 -2.21
C ARG A 302 26.05 17.28 -1.38
N THR A 303 27.22 17.88 -1.24
CA THR A 303 28.28 17.36 -0.36
C THR A 303 28.01 17.71 1.11
N LYS A 304 28.69 17.03 2.03
CA LYS A 304 28.57 17.26 3.49
C LYS A 304 28.93 18.68 3.93
N ASP A 305 29.80 19.37 3.19
CA ASP A 305 30.16 20.79 3.40
C ASP A 305 29.16 21.76 2.75
N GLY A 306 28.11 21.26 2.11
CA GLY A 306 27.01 22.04 1.54
C GLY A 306 27.23 22.50 0.10
N LYS A 307 28.32 22.11 -0.57
CA LYS A 307 28.51 22.43 -2.00
C LYS A 307 27.49 21.68 -2.85
N LYS A 308 27.11 22.32 -3.95
CA LYS A 308 26.12 21.81 -4.89
C LYS A 308 26.72 21.67 -6.27
N SER A 309 26.36 20.61 -6.95
CA SER A 309 26.66 20.37 -8.37
C SER A 309 25.46 19.67 -8.99
N SER A 310 25.16 19.92 -10.26
CA SER A 310 24.01 19.28 -10.91
C SER A 310 24.37 18.59 -12.20
N ARG A 311 23.59 17.59 -12.60
CA ARG A 311 23.58 16.96 -13.93
C ARG A 311 22.18 17.01 -14.49
N VAL A 312 22.08 17.06 -15.82
CA VAL A 312 20.79 17.22 -16.50
C VAL A 312 20.62 16.14 -17.56
N ILE A 313 19.39 15.67 -17.75
CA ILE A 313 18.91 15.03 -18.97
C ILE A 313 18.00 16.06 -19.61
N THR A 314 18.38 16.63 -20.76
CA THR A 314 17.66 17.75 -21.39
C THR A 314 16.49 17.34 -22.30
N LYS A 315 16.37 16.04 -22.60
CA LYS A 315 15.29 15.50 -23.45
C LYS A 315 14.09 15.02 -22.64
N PRO A 316 12.86 15.03 -23.21
CA PRO A 316 11.68 14.49 -22.55
C PRO A 316 11.91 13.04 -22.07
N LEU A 317 11.50 12.76 -20.84
CA LEU A 317 11.72 11.47 -20.20
C LEU A 317 10.52 11.05 -19.37
N GLU A 318 10.09 9.80 -19.51
CA GLU A 318 9.02 9.24 -18.70
C GLU A 318 9.60 8.36 -17.59
N ILE A 319 9.31 8.71 -16.33
CA ILE A 319 9.45 7.78 -15.21
C ILE A 319 8.20 6.92 -15.18
N LYS A 320 8.35 5.65 -15.56
CA LYS A 320 7.24 4.70 -15.71
C LYS A 320 6.91 4.01 -14.40
N ARG A 321 5.63 3.68 -14.22
CA ARG A 321 5.17 2.75 -13.18
C ARG A 321 5.94 1.43 -13.29
N GLY A 322 6.40 0.91 -12.17
CA GLY A 322 7.08 -0.38 -12.12
C GLY A 322 8.47 -0.38 -12.77
N HIS A 323 9.09 0.78 -12.98
CA HIS A 323 10.43 0.88 -13.58
C HIS A 323 11.30 1.91 -12.85
N PHE A 324 12.59 1.63 -12.80
CA PHE A 324 13.62 2.58 -12.39
C PHE A 324 14.43 3.03 -13.61
N LEU A 325 14.54 4.34 -13.78
CA LEU A 325 15.60 4.90 -14.61
C LEU A 325 16.94 4.61 -13.93
N PHE A 326 17.88 4.02 -14.67
CA PHE A 326 19.18 3.63 -14.14
C PHE A 326 20.27 4.60 -14.60
N ILE A 327 20.96 5.20 -13.63
CA ILE A 327 22.06 6.16 -13.84
C ILE A 327 23.27 5.72 -13.02
N ASN A 328 24.28 5.15 -13.67
CA ASN A 328 25.50 4.72 -12.99
C ASN A 328 26.46 5.90 -12.80
N ASN A 329 27.09 5.99 -11.62
CA ASN A 329 28.08 7.01 -11.30
C ASN A 329 27.57 8.42 -11.65
N ALA A 330 26.40 8.76 -11.11
CA ALA A 330 25.59 9.90 -11.56
C ALA A 330 26.29 11.25 -11.40
N ASP A 331 27.30 11.35 -10.53
CA ASP A 331 28.12 12.52 -10.25
C ASP A 331 29.49 12.50 -10.98
N ALA A 332 29.80 11.46 -11.74
CA ALA A 332 31.13 11.29 -12.34
C ALA A 332 31.50 12.47 -13.24
N GLY A 333 32.69 13.03 -13.03
CA GLY A 333 33.19 14.19 -13.79
C GLY A 333 32.57 15.52 -13.39
N LEU A 334 31.92 15.61 -12.22
CA LEU A 334 31.57 16.88 -11.60
C LEU A 334 32.78 17.37 -10.80
N ASP A 335 33.28 18.56 -11.14
CA ASP A 335 34.22 19.25 -10.28
C ASP A 335 33.43 19.96 -9.19
N SER A 336 33.95 19.99 -7.95
CA SER A 336 33.27 20.60 -6.79
C SER A 336 33.01 22.11 -6.90
N GLU A 337 33.35 22.72 -8.04
CA GLU A 337 33.23 24.15 -8.35
C GLU A 337 32.29 24.45 -9.54
N SER A 338 31.80 23.45 -10.28
CA SER A 338 30.90 23.68 -11.42
C SER A 338 29.43 23.52 -11.01
N GLU A 339 28.64 24.59 -11.09
CA GLU A 339 27.20 24.58 -10.75
C GLU A 339 26.37 23.70 -11.71
N THR A 340 26.86 23.45 -12.92
CA THR A 340 26.25 22.59 -13.94
C THR A 340 27.28 21.67 -14.59
N GLY A 341 27.17 20.39 -14.28
CA GLY A 341 27.76 19.34 -15.09
C GLY A 341 26.90 19.07 -16.33
N GLY A 342 27.56 18.81 -17.46
CA GLY A 342 26.94 18.46 -18.74
C GLY A 342 25.96 17.27 -18.72
N ASP A 343 25.35 17.01 -19.87
CA ASP A 343 24.25 16.04 -20.05
C ASP A 343 24.58 14.60 -19.62
N ILE A 344 23.57 13.90 -19.08
CA ILE A 344 23.59 12.45 -18.87
C ILE A 344 23.04 11.78 -20.15
N ASP A 345 23.95 11.25 -20.97
CA ASP A 345 23.59 10.57 -22.23
C ASP A 345 23.47 9.05 -22.11
N ASP A 346 24.06 8.44 -21.07
CA ASP A 346 24.06 6.99 -20.85
C ASP A 346 23.15 6.61 -19.67
N TYR A 347 21.91 6.23 -19.99
CA TYR A 347 20.95 5.71 -19.03
C TYR A 347 20.14 4.56 -19.64
N THR A 348 19.65 3.67 -18.77
CA THR A 348 18.78 2.56 -19.16
C THR A 348 17.56 2.48 -18.26
N PHE A 349 16.59 1.63 -18.58
CA PHE A 349 15.44 1.37 -17.71
C PHE A 349 15.55 -0.03 -17.15
N ASP A 350 15.66 -0.12 -15.82
CA ASP A 350 15.57 -1.36 -15.09
C ASP A 350 14.09 -1.57 -14.72
N PRO A 351 13.44 -2.68 -15.13
CA PRO A 351 12.14 -3.00 -14.56
C PRO A 351 12.28 -3.19 -13.05
N ILE A 352 11.24 -2.78 -12.32
CA ILE A 352 10.99 -3.31 -10.99
C ILE A 352 10.56 -4.76 -11.23
N ILE A 353 11.57 -5.63 -11.41
CA ILE A 353 11.46 -7.03 -11.04
C ILE A 353 11.37 -6.95 -9.54
#